data_AF-A0A2W0CHP8-F1
#
_entry.id   AF-A0A2W0CHP8-F1
#
_cell.length_a   1.000
_cell.length_b   1.000
_cell.length_c   1.000
_cell.angle_alpha   90.00
_cell.angle_beta   90.00
_cell.angle_gamma   90.00
#
_symmetry.space_group_name_H-M   'P 1'
#
loop_
_entity.id
_entity.type
_entity.pdbx_description
1 polymer ?
#
loop_
_entity_poly.entity_id
_entity_poly.type
_entity_poly.pdbx_seq_one_letter_code
_entity_poly.pdbx_strand_id
1 'polypeptide(L)'
;MFNQLNNITDFVHQLSHRIHNLFAPPGATCLTCGTRAALSPTYPGICTRCAQQIPWIRSIRCLRCGRAIGCPDCIRPHMANRSFICNRSAVQYNALIKEWIGMYKFRGHERYAPLLTSLLIQAFQAMSEELSLVAAKETQASVAHLATSASTEPARVKLRARSTAWRARINRRAHQPSSSDAPSAIAAPRPQAAMAA
;
A
#
# COMPACT_ATOMS: atom_id res chain seq x y z
N MET A 1 17.79 -62.20 -7.41
CA MET A 1 18.77 -61.31 -6.75
C MET A 1 18.77 -59.87 -7.28
N PHE A 2 18.45 -59.61 -8.56
CA PHE A 2 18.41 -58.24 -9.13
C PHE A 2 17.38 -57.28 -8.48
N ASN A 3 16.22 -57.77 -8.01
CA ASN A 3 15.18 -56.92 -7.39
C ASN A 3 15.56 -56.31 -6.03
N GLN A 4 16.49 -56.91 -5.28
CA GLN A 4 16.93 -56.33 -3.99
C GLN A 4 17.94 -55.21 -4.17
N LEU A 5 18.84 -55.32 -5.15
CA LEU A 5 19.80 -54.27 -5.46
C LEU A 5 19.10 -53.00 -5.94
N ASN A 6 18.06 -53.14 -6.79
CA ASN A 6 17.28 -51.99 -7.28
C ASN A 6 16.52 -51.27 -6.13
N ASN A 7 15.93 -52.02 -5.20
CA ASN A 7 15.25 -51.44 -4.03
C ASN A 7 16.21 -50.67 -3.11
N ILE A 8 17.44 -51.17 -2.93
CA ILE A 8 18.45 -50.50 -2.11
C ILE A 8 18.92 -49.22 -2.79
N THR A 9 19.17 -49.24 -4.11
CA THR A 9 19.53 -48.03 -4.85
C THR A 9 18.42 -46.98 -4.82
N ASP A 10 17.16 -47.39 -4.98
CA ASP A 10 16.02 -46.47 -4.92
C ASP A 10 15.87 -45.83 -3.54
N PHE A 11 16.06 -46.61 -2.48
CA PHE A 11 16.03 -46.13 -1.11
C PHE A 11 17.16 -45.14 -0.83
N VAL A 12 18.39 -45.45 -1.26
CA VAL A 12 19.56 -44.56 -1.10
C VAL A 12 19.36 -43.26 -1.88
N HIS A 13 18.81 -43.31 -3.10
CA HIS A 13 18.48 -42.11 -3.87
C HIS A 13 17.40 -41.26 -3.20
N GLN A 14 16.33 -41.87 -2.68
CA GLN A 14 15.28 -41.15 -1.96
C GLN A 14 15.79 -40.51 -0.66
N LEU A 15 16.63 -41.23 0.10
CA LEU A 15 17.21 -40.73 1.34
C LEU A 15 18.19 -39.58 1.07
N SER A 16 19.06 -39.75 0.06
CA SER A 16 19.99 -38.71 -0.40
C SER A 16 19.26 -37.44 -0.82
N HIS A 17 18.18 -37.55 -1.60
CA HIS A 17 17.38 -36.40 -2.02
C HIS A 17 16.73 -35.68 -0.82
N ARG A 18 16.22 -36.41 0.17
CA ARG A 18 15.65 -35.82 1.40
C ARG A 18 16.69 -35.11 2.25
N ILE A 19 17.87 -35.70 2.40
CA ILE A 19 19.00 -35.11 3.14
C ILE A 19 19.53 -33.87 2.41
N HIS A 20 19.63 -33.91 1.09
CA HIS A 20 20.01 -32.73 0.29
C HIS A 20 19.03 -31.57 0.46
N ASN A 21 17.72 -31.83 0.50
CA ASN A 21 16.72 -30.78 0.73
C ASN A 21 16.78 -30.18 2.15
N LEU A 22 17.35 -30.89 3.12
CA LEU A 22 17.60 -30.38 4.47
C LEU A 22 18.84 -29.47 4.51
N PHE A 23 19.93 -29.85 3.84
CA PHE A 23 21.19 -29.09 3.84
C PHE A 23 21.28 -28.00 2.77
N ALA A 24 20.54 -28.16 1.67
CA ALA A 24 20.44 -27.22 0.56
C ALA A 24 18.95 -27.10 0.18
N PRO A 25 18.15 -26.37 0.98
CA PRO A 25 16.74 -26.22 0.68
C PRO A 25 16.56 -25.68 -0.74
N PRO A 26 15.76 -26.33 -1.60
CA PRO A 26 15.50 -25.84 -2.94
C PRO A 26 14.91 -24.44 -2.82
N GLY A 27 15.64 -23.46 -3.33
CA GLY A 27 15.34 -22.07 -3.05
C GLY A 27 16.22 -21.12 -3.84
N ALA A 28 15.62 -20.02 -4.27
CA ALA A 28 16.35 -18.92 -4.86
C ALA A 28 16.82 -17.96 -3.75
N THR A 29 17.83 -17.15 -4.07
CA THR A 29 18.35 -16.13 -3.16
C THR A 29 17.34 -15.00 -3.04
N CYS A 30 16.91 -14.69 -1.81
CA CYS A 30 16.04 -13.55 -1.56
C CYS A 30 16.75 -12.23 -1.89
N LEU A 31 16.10 -11.36 -2.67
CA LEU A 31 16.62 -10.06 -3.08
C LEU A 31 16.88 -9.11 -1.90
N THR A 32 16.14 -9.26 -0.80
CA THR A 32 16.21 -8.38 0.38
C THR A 32 17.20 -8.88 1.42
N CYS A 33 17.04 -10.11 1.92
CA CYS A 33 17.89 -10.61 3.01
C CYS A 33 19.10 -11.43 2.55
N GLY A 34 19.22 -11.73 1.24
CA GLY A 34 20.32 -12.52 0.68
C GLY A 34 20.31 -14.01 1.07
N THR A 35 19.38 -14.45 1.91
CA THR A 35 19.27 -15.86 2.33
C THR A 35 18.65 -16.70 1.22
N ARG A 36 19.18 -17.91 1.02
CA ARG A 36 18.52 -18.95 0.19
C ARG A 36 17.30 -19.49 0.95
N ALA A 37 16.13 -19.35 0.35
CA ALA A 37 14.87 -19.78 0.94
C ALA A 37 13.83 -20.03 -0.15
N ALA A 38 12.72 -20.68 0.23
CA ALA A 38 11.51 -20.64 -0.57
C ALA A 38 11.05 -19.18 -0.73
N LEU A 39 10.89 -18.74 -1.97
CA LEU A 39 10.40 -17.40 -2.26
C LEU A 39 8.88 -17.32 -2.09
N SER A 40 8.40 -16.12 -1.80
CA SER A 40 6.99 -15.83 -1.66
C SER A 40 6.29 -16.00 -3.02
N PRO A 41 5.19 -16.78 -3.10
CA PRO A 41 4.44 -16.93 -4.36
C PRO A 41 3.77 -15.61 -4.76
N THR A 42 3.37 -14.78 -3.79
CA THR A 42 2.68 -13.50 -4.02
C THR A 42 3.63 -12.35 -4.36
N TYR A 43 4.87 -12.41 -3.87
CA TYR A 43 5.81 -11.29 -3.92
C TYR A 43 7.14 -11.78 -4.53
N PRO A 44 7.31 -11.61 -5.84
CA PRO A 44 8.43 -12.18 -6.56
C PRO A 44 9.78 -11.74 -5.99
N GLY A 45 10.74 -12.67 -5.94
CA GLY A 45 12.13 -12.37 -5.58
C GLY A 45 12.41 -12.23 -4.08
N ILE A 46 11.41 -12.26 -3.20
CA ILE A 46 11.66 -12.19 -1.74
C ILE A 46 11.12 -13.42 -1.00
N CYS A 47 11.75 -13.79 0.11
CA CYS A 47 11.27 -14.88 0.95
C CYS A 47 10.02 -14.47 1.74
N THR A 48 9.28 -15.47 2.24
CA THR A 48 8.06 -15.26 3.05
C THR A 48 8.31 -14.37 4.27
N ARG A 49 9.47 -14.50 4.93
CA ARG A 49 9.87 -13.63 6.06
C ARG A 49 9.97 -12.16 5.64
N CYS A 50 10.64 -11.86 4.52
CA CYS A 50 10.75 -10.49 4.03
C CYS A 50 9.39 -9.95 3.55
N ALA A 51 8.55 -10.80 2.96
CA ALA A 51 7.20 -10.43 2.56
C ALA A 51 6.32 -10.01 3.77
N GLN A 52 6.44 -10.70 4.90
CA GLN A 52 5.71 -10.34 6.12
C GLN A 52 6.12 -8.97 6.70
N GLN A 53 7.31 -8.47 6.37
CA GLN A 53 7.81 -7.17 6.81
C GLN A 53 7.30 -6.01 5.95
N ILE A 54 6.57 -6.28 4.87
CA ILE A 54 6.03 -5.23 4.00
C ILE A 54 5.08 -4.35 4.83
N PRO A 55 5.36 -3.04 4.99
CA PRO A 55 4.62 -2.17 5.87
C PRO A 55 3.36 -1.64 5.17
N TRP A 56 2.38 -2.51 4.96
CA TRP A 56 1.12 -2.17 4.28
C TRP A 56 0.40 -0.99 4.94
N ILE A 57 -0.13 -0.09 4.10
CA ILE A 57 -1.01 1.00 4.56
C ILE A 57 -2.41 0.43 4.71
N ARG A 58 -2.78 0.10 5.95
CA ARG A 58 -4.14 -0.40 6.29
C ARG A 58 -5.16 0.71 6.50
N SER A 59 -4.71 1.93 6.78
CA SER A 59 -5.55 3.11 6.98
C SER A 59 -4.93 4.32 6.32
N ILE A 60 -5.70 4.97 5.45
CA ILE A 60 -5.29 6.20 4.76
C ILE A 60 -5.67 7.39 5.61
N ARG A 61 -4.70 8.25 5.91
CA ARG A 61 -4.96 9.55 6.54
C ARG A 61 -5.06 10.68 5.54
N CYS A 62 -4.29 10.63 4.46
CA CYS A 62 -4.41 11.61 3.38
C CYS A 62 -5.17 11.03 2.18
N LEU A 63 -6.43 11.43 2.00
CA LEU A 63 -7.27 10.97 0.90
C LEU A 63 -6.81 11.45 -0.48
N ARG A 64 -5.90 12.44 -0.56
CA ARG A 64 -5.36 12.95 -1.83
C ARG A 64 -4.19 12.10 -2.34
N CYS A 65 -3.20 11.82 -1.49
CA CYS A 65 -1.98 11.09 -1.90
C CYS A 65 -1.87 9.66 -1.36
N GLY A 66 -2.79 9.23 -0.49
CA GLY A 66 -2.80 7.87 0.04
C GLY A 66 -1.85 7.63 1.20
N ARG A 67 -1.24 8.67 1.80
CA ARG A 67 -0.29 8.54 2.91
C ARG A 67 -0.99 8.04 4.19
N ALA A 68 -0.33 7.15 4.93
CA ALA A 68 -0.82 6.58 6.20
C ALA A 68 -0.74 7.55 7.39
N ILE A 69 -0.01 8.66 7.23
CA ILE A 69 0.15 9.73 8.21
C ILE A 69 -0.44 11.03 7.67
N GLY A 70 -0.64 12.02 8.54
CA GLY A 70 -0.97 13.39 8.12
C GLY A 70 0.02 13.88 7.07
N CYS A 71 -0.46 14.48 5.98
CA CYS A 71 0.37 14.81 4.84
C CYS A 71 0.75 16.30 4.84
N PRO A 72 2.01 16.65 5.18
CA PRO A 72 2.47 18.04 5.14
C PRO A 72 2.58 18.57 3.70
N ASP A 73 2.57 17.70 2.70
CA ASP A 73 2.68 18.07 1.29
C ASP A 73 1.34 18.43 0.67
N CYS A 74 0.24 17.83 1.14
CA CYS A 74 -1.10 18.04 0.59
C CYS A 74 -1.85 19.17 1.29
N ILE A 75 -1.46 19.54 2.51
CA ILE A 75 -2.07 20.65 3.26
C ILE A 75 -1.57 22.04 2.80
N ARG A 76 -0.42 22.09 2.11
CA ARG A 76 0.17 23.35 1.63
C ARG A 76 -0.78 24.07 0.65
N PRO A 77 -1.04 25.39 0.82
CA PRO A 77 -1.97 26.14 -0.02
C PRO A 77 -1.68 26.05 -1.53
N HIS A 78 -0.41 26.18 -1.93
CA HIS A 78 0.00 26.08 -3.34
C HIS A 78 -0.15 24.66 -3.92
N MET A 79 -0.30 23.64 -3.07
CA MET A 79 -0.54 22.24 -3.47
C MET A 79 -2.03 21.90 -3.57
N ALA A 80 -2.93 22.88 -3.44
CA ALA A 80 -4.36 22.67 -3.65
C ALA A 80 -4.70 22.24 -5.09
N ASN A 81 -3.92 22.69 -6.07
CA ASN A 81 -4.17 22.46 -7.50
C ASN A 81 -3.26 21.39 -8.14
N ARG A 82 -3.07 20.24 -7.47
CA ARG A 82 -2.30 19.12 -8.06
C ARG A 82 -3.05 18.49 -9.24
N SER A 83 -2.29 17.97 -10.19
CA SER A 83 -2.78 17.22 -11.36
C SER A 83 -3.51 15.92 -11.01
N PHE A 84 -3.25 15.35 -9.84
CA PHE A 84 -3.96 14.17 -9.33
C PHE A 84 -4.94 14.52 -8.21
N ILE A 85 -6.06 13.81 -8.24
CA ILE A 85 -7.19 13.97 -7.31
C ILE A 85 -7.14 12.90 -6.23
N CYS A 86 -6.84 11.66 -6.62
CA CYS A 86 -6.74 10.52 -5.73
C CYS A 86 -5.57 9.65 -6.21
N ASN A 87 -4.55 9.54 -5.36
CA ASN A 87 -3.46 8.59 -5.53
C ASN A 87 -3.43 7.64 -4.33
N ARG A 88 -2.93 6.42 -4.51
CA ARG A 88 -2.75 5.44 -3.43
C ARG A 88 -1.30 5.04 -3.31
N SER A 89 -0.78 5.25 -2.10
CA SER A 89 0.47 4.64 -1.69
C SER A 89 0.19 3.19 -1.24
N ALA A 90 0.99 2.24 -1.71
CA ALA A 90 0.82 0.82 -1.35
C ALA A 90 1.29 0.53 0.08
N VAL A 91 2.46 1.04 0.43
CA VAL A 91 3.20 0.72 1.65
C VAL A 91 3.73 2.00 2.29
N GLN A 92 3.97 1.96 3.59
CA GLN A 92 4.57 3.07 4.31
C GLN A 92 6.01 3.27 3.85
N TYR A 93 6.38 4.52 3.58
CA TYR A 93 7.72 4.89 3.12
C TYR A 93 8.72 4.93 4.29
N ASN A 94 9.08 3.76 4.80
CA ASN A 94 10.07 3.56 5.87
C ASN A 94 11.46 3.23 5.31
N ALA A 95 12.43 2.96 6.19
CA ALA A 95 13.80 2.62 5.80
C ALA A 95 13.88 1.40 4.88
N LEU A 96 13.13 0.33 5.18
CA LEU A 96 13.09 -0.89 4.37
C LEU A 96 12.62 -0.61 2.92
N ILE A 97 11.49 0.10 2.78
CA ILE A 97 10.94 0.42 1.45
C ILE A 97 11.83 1.41 0.70
N LYS A 98 12.47 2.37 1.40
CA LYS A 98 13.47 3.27 0.82
C LYS A 98 14.63 2.49 0.22
N GLU A 99 15.13 1.48 0.92
CA GLU A 99 16.21 0.63 0.43
C GLU A 99 15.79 -0.11 -0.83
N TRP A 100 14.61 -0.75 -0.86
CA TRP A 100 14.14 -1.50 -2.04
C TRP A 100 13.97 -0.59 -3.27
N ILE A 101 13.37 0.58 -3.08
CA ILE A 101 13.23 1.58 -4.15
C ILE A 101 14.61 2.08 -4.59
N GLY A 102 15.54 2.27 -3.65
CA GLY A 102 16.90 2.71 -3.97
C GLY A 102 17.69 1.68 -4.76
N MET A 103 17.56 0.40 -4.41
CA MET A 103 18.14 -0.71 -5.16
C MET A 103 17.66 -0.72 -6.60
N TYR A 104 16.36 -0.53 -6.82
CA TYR A 104 15.78 -0.45 -8.16
C TYR A 104 16.19 0.82 -8.91
N LYS A 105 15.86 2.00 -8.38
CA LYS A 105 15.95 3.29 -9.08
C LYS A 105 17.39 3.79 -9.26
N PHE A 106 18.25 3.59 -8.26
CA PHE A 106 19.57 4.22 -8.22
C PHE A 106 20.72 3.24 -8.42
N ARG A 107 20.55 1.97 -8.04
CA ARG A 107 21.58 0.93 -8.22
C ARG A 107 21.35 0.01 -9.41
N GLY A 108 20.27 0.21 -10.16
CA GLY A 108 19.97 -0.56 -11.37
C GLY A 108 19.62 -2.03 -11.10
N HIS A 109 19.22 -2.40 -9.88
CA HIS A 109 18.77 -3.75 -9.58
C HIS A 109 17.34 -3.97 -10.07
N GLU A 110 17.19 -4.12 -11.40
CA GLU A 110 15.90 -4.27 -12.08
C GLU A 110 15.09 -5.48 -11.62
N ARG A 111 15.73 -6.47 -10.98
CA ARG A 111 15.05 -7.61 -10.34
C ARG A 111 14.05 -7.20 -9.25
N TYR A 112 14.13 -5.98 -8.73
CA TYR A 112 13.13 -5.41 -7.83
C TYR A 112 11.85 -4.95 -8.54
N ALA A 113 11.86 -4.75 -9.87
CA ALA A 113 10.70 -4.24 -10.59
C ALA A 113 9.44 -5.12 -10.44
N PRO A 114 9.51 -6.47 -10.59
CA PRO A 114 8.33 -7.31 -10.39
C PRO A 114 7.78 -7.20 -8.97
N LEU A 115 8.65 -7.18 -7.96
CA LEU A 115 8.27 -7.01 -6.56
C LEU A 115 7.51 -5.69 -6.35
N LEU A 116 8.12 -4.56 -6.75
CA LEU A 116 7.53 -3.23 -6.59
C LEU A 116 6.21 -3.10 -7.36
N THR A 117 6.11 -3.76 -8.52
CA THR A 117 4.89 -3.81 -9.32
C THR A 117 3.78 -4.57 -8.61
N SER A 118 4.06 -5.73 -8.02
CA SER A 118 3.09 -6.48 -7.20
C SER A 118 2.55 -5.65 -6.04
N LEU A 119 3.39 -4.85 -5.38
CA LEU A 119 2.94 -3.94 -4.30
C LEU A 119 1.93 -2.90 -4.82
N LEU A 120 2.21 -2.29 -5.97
CA LEU A 120 1.35 -1.29 -6.59
C LEU A 120 0.03 -1.90 -7.05
N ILE A 121 0.07 -3.04 -7.74
CA ILE A 121 -1.14 -3.74 -8.23
C ILE A 121 -2.10 -4.00 -7.08
N GLN A 122 -1.61 -4.59 -5.98
CA GLN A 122 -2.45 -4.90 -4.83
C GLN A 122 -3.09 -3.64 -4.22
N ALA A 123 -2.36 -2.54 -4.14
CA ALA A 123 -2.88 -1.28 -3.63
C ALA A 123 -3.95 -0.66 -4.53
N PHE A 124 -3.77 -0.74 -5.85
CA PHE A 124 -4.75 -0.24 -6.82
C PHE A 124 -5.99 -1.14 -6.92
N GLN A 125 -5.84 -2.46 -6.77
CA GLN A 125 -6.96 -3.38 -6.66
C GLN A 125 -7.82 -3.04 -5.44
N ALA A 126 -7.21 -2.87 -4.26
CA ALA A 126 -7.92 -2.45 -3.05
C ALA A 126 -8.62 -1.09 -3.24
N MET A 127 -7.96 -0.12 -3.88
CA MET A 127 -8.60 1.17 -4.20
C MET A 127 -9.80 0.99 -5.14
N SER A 128 -9.69 0.16 -6.17
CA SER A 128 -10.76 -0.10 -7.13
C SER A 128 -11.99 -0.72 -6.46
N GLU A 129 -11.78 -1.63 -5.50
CA GLU A 129 -12.84 -2.23 -4.68
C GLU A 129 -13.50 -1.20 -3.75
N GLU A 130 -12.71 -0.35 -3.08
CA GLU A 130 -13.24 0.75 -2.26
C GLU A 130 -14.15 1.67 -3.09
N LEU A 131 -13.73 2.02 -4.31
CA LEU A 131 -14.47 2.87 -5.23
C LEU A 131 -15.76 2.23 -5.74
N SER A 132 -15.71 0.94 -6.10
CA SER A 132 -16.88 0.22 -6.61
C SER A 132 -17.97 0.08 -5.55
N LEU A 133 -17.60 -0.18 -4.29
CA LEU A 133 -18.53 -0.24 -3.16
C LEU A 133 -19.19 1.11 -2.87
N VAL A 134 -18.43 2.21 -2.93
CA VAL A 134 -19.00 3.56 -2.78
C VAL A 134 -19.98 3.85 -3.92
N ALA A 135 -19.62 3.52 -5.16
CA ALA A 135 -20.47 3.72 -6.32
C ALA A 135 -21.78 2.92 -6.22
N ALA A 136 -21.73 1.67 -5.73
CA ALA A 136 -22.92 0.82 -5.53
C ALA A 136 -23.86 1.39 -4.46
N LYS A 137 -23.32 1.83 -3.32
CA LYS A 137 -24.09 2.45 -2.22
C LYS A 137 -24.78 3.74 -2.66
N GLU A 138 -24.11 4.56 -3.46
CA GLU A 138 -24.70 5.79 -4.02
C GLU A 138 -25.87 5.49 -4.97
N THR A 139 -25.73 4.47 -5.82
CA THR A 139 -26.82 4.00 -6.68
C THR A 139 -28.02 3.58 -5.82
N GLN A 140 -27.79 2.77 -4.78
CA GLN A 140 -28.86 2.28 -3.92
C GLN A 140 -29.55 3.39 -3.11
N ALA A 141 -28.79 4.37 -2.59
CA ALA A 141 -29.34 5.53 -1.91
C ALA A 141 -30.16 6.43 -2.85
N SER A 142 -29.72 6.60 -4.11
CA SER A 142 -30.48 7.35 -5.11
C SER A 142 -31.79 6.65 -5.50
N VAL A 143 -31.78 5.32 -5.62
CA VAL A 143 -32.99 4.51 -5.89
C VAL A 143 -33.97 4.57 -4.71
N ALA A 144 -33.49 4.55 -3.46
CA ALA A 144 -34.33 4.71 -2.27
C ALA A 144 -34.98 6.10 -2.18
N HIS A 145 -34.24 7.16 -2.55
CA HIS A 145 -34.79 8.51 -2.61
C HIS A 145 -35.84 8.66 -3.71
N LEU A 146 -35.64 8.03 -4.88
CA LEU A 146 -36.61 8.00 -5.97
C LEU A 146 -37.85 7.15 -5.64
N ALA A 147 -37.71 6.07 -4.86
CA ALA A 147 -38.85 5.26 -4.41
C ALA A 147 -39.77 6.00 -3.42
N THR A 148 -39.30 7.10 -2.83
CA THR A 148 -40.11 7.96 -1.93
C THR A 148 -40.77 9.13 -2.68
N SER A 149 -40.38 9.39 -3.94
CA SER A 149 -40.97 10.42 -4.78
C SER A 149 -41.58 9.79 -6.04
N ALA A 150 -42.79 9.26 -5.91
CA ALA A 150 -43.64 9.03 -7.08
C ALA A 150 -43.99 10.39 -7.69
N SER A 151 -43.25 10.81 -8.72
CA SER A 151 -43.72 11.48 -9.95
C SER A 151 -42.56 12.12 -10.75
N THR A 152 -42.55 11.81 -12.05
CA THR A 152 -42.01 12.59 -13.19
C THR A 152 -40.58 12.31 -13.72
N GLU A 153 -40.58 11.68 -14.91
CA GLU A 153 -39.65 11.69 -16.08
C GLU A 153 -38.22 11.11 -16.04
N PRO A 154 -37.78 10.48 -17.16
CA PRO A 154 -36.59 9.64 -17.18
C PRO A 154 -35.33 10.47 -17.47
N ALA A 155 -34.51 10.68 -16.44
CA ALA A 155 -33.22 11.34 -16.59
C ALA A 155 -32.16 10.38 -17.18
N ARG A 156 -31.72 10.69 -18.40
CA ARG A 156 -30.49 10.17 -19.06
C ARG A 156 -29.34 10.03 -18.05
N VAL A 157 -28.80 8.82 -17.95
CA VAL A 157 -27.65 8.44 -17.13
C VAL A 157 -26.42 9.31 -17.48
N LYS A 158 -26.15 10.34 -16.67
CA LYS A 158 -24.95 11.20 -16.77
C LYS A 158 -23.78 10.57 -16.00
N LEU A 159 -23.03 9.66 -16.65
CA LEU A 159 -21.80 9.08 -16.08
C LEU A 159 -20.70 10.14 -15.79
N ARG A 160 -20.72 11.31 -16.43
CA ARG A 160 -19.71 12.38 -16.25
C ARG A 160 -19.83 13.16 -14.92
N ALA A 161 -21.03 13.30 -14.36
CA ALA A 161 -21.28 14.13 -13.17
C ALA A 161 -20.92 13.43 -11.84
N ARG A 162 -20.79 12.09 -11.82
CA ARG A 162 -20.40 11.33 -10.61
C ARG A 162 -18.96 11.65 -10.17
N SER A 163 -18.08 11.97 -11.13
CA SER A 163 -16.68 12.29 -10.83
C SER A 163 -16.50 13.64 -10.13
N THR A 164 -17.38 14.62 -10.34
CA THR A 164 -17.28 15.95 -9.71
C THR A 164 -17.85 15.97 -8.28
N ALA A 165 -18.93 15.22 -8.02
CA ALA A 165 -19.48 15.07 -6.68
C ALA A 165 -18.52 14.32 -5.73
N TRP A 166 -17.91 13.23 -6.22
CA TRP A 166 -16.89 12.50 -5.48
C TRP A 166 -15.62 13.34 -5.24
N ARG A 167 -15.15 14.09 -6.25
CA ARG A 167 -14.08 15.11 -6.13
C ARG A 167 -14.38 16.13 -5.03
N ALA A 168 -15.58 16.70 -5.02
CA ALA A 168 -15.99 17.69 -4.04
C ALA A 168 -16.08 17.09 -2.61
N ARG A 169 -16.45 15.81 -2.49
CA ARG A 169 -16.51 15.10 -1.20
C ARG A 169 -15.11 14.78 -0.65
N ILE A 170 -14.17 14.35 -1.50
CA ILE A 170 -12.77 14.16 -1.09
C ILE A 170 -12.13 15.48 -0.70
N ASN A 171 -12.30 16.53 -1.50
CA ASN A 171 -11.77 17.85 -1.15
C ASN A 171 -12.37 18.35 0.17
N ARG A 172 -13.67 18.18 0.41
CA ARG A 172 -14.30 18.53 1.71
C ARG A 172 -13.71 17.74 2.89
N ARG A 173 -13.52 16.42 2.74
CA ARG A 173 -12.94 15.59 3.80
C ARG A 173 -11.44 15.83 4.00
N ALA A 174 -10.71 16.18 2.95
CA ALA A 174 -9.28 16.49 3.03
C ALA A 174 -8.99 17.84 3.71
N HIS A 175 -9.95 18.76 3.71
CA HIS A 175 -9.84 20.08 4.35
C HIS A 175 -10.55 20.19 5.70
N GLN A 176 -11.11 19.09 6.24
CA GLN A 176 -11.62 19.10 7.61
C GLN A 176 -10.44 19.01 8.59
N PRO A 177 -10.18 20.02 9.42
CA PRO A 177 -9.18 19.91 10.48
C PRO A 177 -9.66 18.86 11.49
N SER A 178 -8.79 17.92 11.85
CA SER A 178 -9.06 16.98 12.93
C SER A 178 -9.20 17.75 14.24
N SER A 179 -10.36 17.67 14.87
CA SER A 179 -10.68 18.30 16.16
C SER A 179 -9.94 17.69 17.36
N SER A 180 -8.76 17.09 17.15
CA SER A 180 -7.93 16.45 18.19
C SER A 180 -6.64 17.19 18.51
N ASP A 181 -6.26 18.21 17.72
CA ASP A 181 -5.02 18.96 17.95
C ASP A 181 -5.35 20.38 18.44
N ALA A 182 -5.80 20.49 19.69
CA ALA A 182 -5.76 21.77 20.40
C ALA A 182 -4.30 22.04 20.82
N PRO A 183 -3.68 23.15 20.39
CA PRO A 183 -2.35 23.50 20.88
C PRO A 183 -2.46 23.94 22.35
N SER A 184 -1.83 23.17 23.25
CA SER A 184 -1.54 23.66 24.61
C SER A 184 -0.61 24.85 24.49
N ALA A 185 -1.07 26.01 24.95
CA ALA A 185 -0.29 27.24 25.00
C ALA A 185 0.92 27.03 25.94
N ILE A 186 2.11 26.94 25.36
CA ILE A 186 3.37 27.01 26.11
C ILE A 186 3.70 28.49 26.27
N ALA A 187 3.68 28.96 27.52
CA ALA A 187 4.07 30.32 27.90
C ALA A 187 5.52 30.60 27.47
N ALA A 188 5.73 31.75 26.82
CA ALA A 188 7.05 32.24 26.45
C ALA A 188 7.88 32.62 27.70
N PRO A 189 9.19 32.29 27.75
CA PRO A 189 10.05 32.76 28.82
C PRO A 189 10.40 34.26 28.64
N ARG A 190 10.34 35.01 29.74
CA ARG A 190 10.75 36.41 29.86
C ARG A 190 12.24 36.60 29.51
N PRO A 191 12.64 37.70 28.85
CA PRO A 191 14.05 38.03 28.67
C PRO A 191 14.67 38.54 29.98
N GLN A 192 15.77 37.94 30.41
CA GLN A 192 16.66 38.50 31.45
C GLN A 192 17.60 39.50 30.78
N ALA A 193 17.51 40.77 31.18
CA ALA A 193 18.45 41.81 30.78
C ALA A 193 19.77 41.68 31.57
N ALA A 194 20.87 41.84 30.85
CA ALA A 194 22.24 41.68 31.29
C ALA A 194 22.67 42.70 32.35
N MET A 195 23.52 42.25 33.28
CA MET A 195 24.28 43.08 34.22
C MET A 195 25.30 43.93 33.45
N ALA A 196 25.30 45.23 33.74
CA ALA A 196 26.32 46.18 33.31
C ALA A 196 27.58 46.04 34.19
N ALA A 197 28.74 46.15 33.55
CA ALA A 197 29.99 46.62 34.11
C ALA A 197 30.28 47.99 33.48
#